data_AF-A0A2D4H4M4-F1
#
_entry.id   AF-A0A2D4H4M4-F1
#
_cell.length_a   1.000
_cell.length_b   1.000
_cell.length_c   1.000
_cell.angle_alpha   90.00
_cell.angle_beta   90.00
_cell.angle_gamma   90.00
#
_symmetry.space_group_name_H-M   'P 1'
#
loop_
_entity.id
_entity.type
_entity.pdbx_description
1 polymer ?
#
loop_
_entity_poly.entity_id
_entity_poly.type
_entity_poly.pdbx_seq_one_letter_code
_entity_poly.pdbx_strand_id
1 'polypeptide(L)'
;AHLRFEFRHCSTKEKGEKKMFGFSFVPLMQENGRTLPDGIHELIVHKCEENTSLRDSSRYLKFPFSKGHLLANNHQAIKSTKESFWITSFLCSTKLTQNGKY
;
A
#
# COMPACT_ATOMS: atom_id res chain seq x y z
N ALA A 1 10.75 3.50 5.71
CA ALA A 1 10.13 4.35 4.66
C ALA A 1 9.08 3.54 3.91
N HIS A 2 8.07 4.19 3.32
CA HIS A 2 6.99 3.51 2.59
C HIS A 2 6.40 4.44 1.51
N LEU A 3 5.71 3.87 0.54
CA LEU A 3 4.84 4.60 -0.38
C LEU A 3 3.39 4.49 0.11
N ARG A 4 2.64 5.59 0.03
CA ARG A 4 1.21 5.64 0.34
C ARG A 4 0.46 6.24 -0.85
N PHE A 5 -0.61 5.56 -1.25
CA PHE A 5 -1.51 5.96 -2.33
C PHE A 5 -2.86 6.26 -1.71
N GLU A 6 -3.40 7.45 -1.95
CA GLU A 6 -4.69 7.88 -1.43
C GLU A 6 -5.68 8.04 -2.58
N PHE A 7 -6.85 7.42 -2.45
CA PHE A 7 -7.87 7.42 -3.49
C PHE A 7 -9.00 8.39 -3.13
N ARG A 8 -9.26 9.34 -4.02
CA ARG A 8 -10.29 10.39 -3.87
C ARG A 8 -11.13 10.47 -5.13
N HIS A 9 -12.41 10.80 -4.99
CA HIS A 9 -13.22 11.15 -6.14
C HIS A 9 -12.82 12.53 -6.66
N CYS A 10 -12.64 12.66 -7.98
CA CYS A 10 -12.22 13.90 -8.63
C CYS A 10 -13.37 14.64 -9.33
N SER A 11 -14.62 14.39 -8.93
CA SER A 11 -15.79 15.03 -9.53
C SER A 11 -15.67 16.55 -9.51
N THR A 12 -15.91 17.19 -10.65
CA THR A 12 -15.86 18.65 -10.81
C THR A 12 -17.04 19.38 -10.18
N LYS A 13 -18.06 18.63 -9.70
CA LYS A 13 -19.29 19.18 -9.12
C LYS A 13 -19.22 19.36 -7.59
N GLU A 14 -18.26 18.74 -6.91
CA GLU A 14 -18.11 18.90 -5.45
C GLU A 14 -17.25 20.13 -5.13
N LYS A 15 -17.88 21.15 -4.52
CA LYS A 15 -17.21 22.38 -4.03
C LYS A 15 -16.69 22.26 -2.58
N GLY A 16 -16.50 21.04 -2.07
CA GLY A 16 -16.03 20.76 -0.70
C GLY A 16 -14.65 20.11 -0.65
N GLU A 17 -14.17 19.80 0.56
CA GLU A 17 -12.97 18.98 0.74
C GLU A 17 -13.16 17.61 0.06
N LYS A 18 -12.21 17.23 -0.82
CA LYS A 18 -12.23 15.95 -1.50
C LYS A 18 -11.96 14.81 -0.51
N LYS A 19 -13.02 14.18 -0.04
CA LYS A 19 -12.97 13.03 0.86
C LYS A 19 -12.28 11.85 0.18
N MET A 20 -11.34 11.24 0.89
CA MET A 20 -10.74 9.98 0.45
C MET A 20 -11.66 8.81 0.77
N PHE A 21 -11.80 7.89 -0.19
CA PHE A 21 -12.61 6.68 -0.01
C PHE A 21 -11.75 5.46 0.33
N GLY A 22 -10.43 5.54 0.13
CA GLY A 22 -9.52 4.50 0.55
C GLY A 22 -8.05 4.86 0.36
N PHE A 23 -7.19 3.95 0.77
CA PHE A 23 -5.75 4.06 0.58
C PHE A 23 -5.10 2.69 0.39
N SER A 24 -3.94 2.70 -0.24
CA SER A 24 -3.01 1.57 -0.26
C SER A 24 -1.65 2.06 0.19
N PHE A 25 -0.81 1.14 0.66
CA PHE A 25 0.57 1.46 0.97
C PHE A 25 1.46 0.26 0.69
N VAL A 26 2.77 0.49 0.62
CA VAL A 26 3.76 -0.58 0.56
C VAL A 26 5.05 -0.10 1.23
N PRO A 27 5.62 -0.88 2.17
CA PRO A 27 6.92 -0.54 2.76
C PRO A 27 8.03 -0.70 1.71
N LEU A 28 8.94 0.26 1.64
CA LEU A 28 10.08 0.22 0.71
C LEU A 28 11.15 -0.79 1.14
N MET A 29 11.14 -1.15 2.43
CA MET A 29 12.02 -2.16 3.03
C MET A 29 11.14 -3.16 3.79
N GLN A 30 11.32 -4.43 3.48
CA GLN A 30 10.68 -5.56 4.13
C GLN A 30 11.28 -5.78 5.53
N GLU A 31 10.58 -6.56 6.36
CA GLU A 31 11.01 -6.87 7.73
C GLU A 31 12.35 -7.62 7.79
N ASN A 32 12.68 -8.38 6.74
CA ASN A 32 13.96 -9.07 6.58
C ASN A 32 15.11 -8.14 6.12
N GLY A 33 14.89 -6.83 6.05
CA GLY A 33 15.89 -5.84 5.60
C GLY A 33 16.07 -5.73 4.09
N ARG A 34 15.37 -6.55 3.28
CA ARG A 34 15.40 -6.44 1.82
C ARG A 34 14.52 -5.30 1.34
N THR A 35 14.87 -4.66 0.23
CA THR A 35 14.03 -3.63 -0.38
C THR A 35 12.80 -4.25 -1.08
N LEU A 36 11.83 -3.41 -1.47
CA LEU A 36 10.65 -3.78 -2.26
C LEU A 36 11.07 -4.36 -3.62
N PRO A 37 10.82 -5.65 -3.95
CA PRO A 37 11.30 -6.26 -5.20
C PRO A 37 10.80 -5.54 -6.45
N ASP A 38 11.60 -5.62 -7.51
CA ASP A 38 11.17 -5.17 -8.82
C ASP A 38 10.02 -6.02 -9.35
N GLY A 39 9.12 -5.38 -10.10
CA GLY A 39 7.99 -6.04 -10.72
C GLY A 39 6.65 -5.48 -10.26
N ILE A 40 5.60 -6.28 -10.49
CA ILE A 40 4.21 -5.92 -10.27
C ILE A 40 3.81 -6.33 -8.85
N HIS A 41 3.15 -5.42 -8.14
CA HIS A 41 2.63 -5.63 -6.79
C HIS A 41 1.14 -5.39 -6.76
N GLU A 42 0.37 -6.41 -6.36
CA GLU A 42 -1.05 -6.23 -6.04
C GLU A 42 -1.19 -5.75 -4.59
N LEU A 43 -1.68 -4.52 -4.42
CA LEU A 43 -1.86 -3.89 -3.13
C LEU A 43 -3.32 -3.93 -2.69
N ILE A 44 -3.51 -4.04 -1.37
CA ILE A 44 -4.84 -4.00 -0.76
C ILE A 44 -5.33 -2.55 -0.73
N VAL A 45 -6.57 -2.34 -1.16
CA VAL A 45 -7.27 -1.05 -1.03
C VAL A 45 -8.01 -1.05 0.29
N HIS A 46 -7.49 -0.35 1.29
CA HIS A 46 -8.14 -0.17 2.58
C HIS A 46 -9.22 0.90 2.45
N LYS A 47 -10.47 0.57 2.78
CA LYS A 47 -11.58 1.54 2.77
C LYS A 47 -11.44 2.50 3.94
N CYS A 48 -11.69 3.78 3.68
CA CYS A 48 -11.74 4.81 4.71
C CYS A 48 -13.18 5.14 5.07
N GLU A 49 -13.48 5.16 6.36
CA GLU A 49 -14.67 5.81 6.88
C GLU A 49 -14.47 7.33 6.94
N GLU A 50 -15.57 8.06 7.12
CA GLU A 50 -15.55 9.50 7.37
C GLU A 50 -14.67 9.79 8.59
N ASN A 51 -13.64 10.63 8.41
CA ASN A 51 -12.63 11.01 9.40
C ASN A 51 -11.43 10.05 9.57
N THR A 52 -11.18 9.12 8.64
CA THR A 52 -9.94 8.33 8.68
C THR A 52 -8.70 9.23 8.52
N SER A 53 -7.97 9.47 9.62
CA SER A 53 -6.73 10.25 9.62
C SER A 53 -5.52 9.34 9.44
N LEU A 54 -4.75 9.56 8.37
CA LEU A 54 -3.51 8.84 8.08
C LEU A 54 -2.25 9.64 8.51
N ARG A 55 -2.41 10.61 9.42
CA ARG A 55 -1.26 11.39 9.93
C ARG A 55 -0.28 10.51 10.71
N ASP A 56 -0.81 9.59 11.50
CA ASP A 56 -0.02 8.63 12.26
C ASP A 56 0.17 7.35 11.44
N SER A 57 1.34 7.24 10.81
CA SER A 57 1.65 6.08 9.96
C SER A 57 1.76 4.77 10.74
N SER A 58 2.09 4.82 12.03
CA SER A 58 2.26 3.61 12.85
C SER A 58 0.98 2.78 12.99
N ARG A 59 -0.19 3.40 12.80
CA ARG A 59 -1.49 2.72 12.90
C ARG A 59 -1.76 1.84 11.70
N TYR A 60 -1.67 2.39 10.48
CA TYR A 60 -1.98 1.65 9.27
C TYR A 60 -0.83 0.75 8.82
N LEU A 61 0.42 1.04 9.20
CA LEU A 61 1.57 0.18 8.86
C LEU A 61 1.49 -1.23 9.47
N LYS A 62 0.63 -1.44 10.48
CA LYS A 62 0.33 -2.76 11.06
C LYS A 62 -0.67 -3.56 10.23
N PHE A 63 -1.33 -2.92 9.26
CA PHE A 63 -2.25 -3.59 8.36
C PHE A 63 -1.47 -4.30 7.25
N PRO A 64 -2.05 -5.34 6.64
CA PRO A 64 -1.43 -5.96 5.49
C PRO A 64 -1.52 -5.04 4.28
N PHE A 65 -0.46 -5.05 3.48
CA PHE A 65 -0.35 -4.24 2.28
C PHE A 65 -0.60 -5.02 0.99
N SER A 66 -0.45 -6.35 0.99
CA SER A 66 -0.68 -7.22 -0.17
C SER A 66 -1.37 -8.54 0.21
N LYS A 67 -1.98 -9.22 -0.76
CA LYS A 67 -2.58 -10.54 -0.55
C LYS A 67 -1.56 -11.60 -0.14
N GLY A 68 -0.34 -11.53 -0.67
CA GLY A 68 0.74 -12.42 -0.23
C GLY A 68 1.08 -12.25 1.24
N HIS A 69 1.07 -11.00 1.74
CA HIS A 69 1.33 -10.71 3.15
C HIS A 69 0.16 -11.11 4.07
N LEU A 70 -1.10 -11.01 3.60
CA LEU A 70 -2.27 -11.50 4.33
C LEU A 70 -2.14 -12.99 4.70
N LEU A 71 -1.74 -13.80 3.73
CA LEU A 71 -1.59 -15.26 3.89
C LEU A 71 -0.42 -15.61 4.81
N ALA A 72 0.69 -14.88 4.70
CA ALA A 72 1.88 -15.11 5.53
C ALA A 72 1.64 -14.83 7.03
N ASN A 73 0.80 -13.85 7.37
CA ASN A 73 0.58 -13.43 8.75
C ASN A 73 -0.74 -13.93 9.37
N ASN A 74 -1.46 -14.87 8.75
CA ASN A 74 -2.76 -15.37 9.26
C ASN A 74 -3.79 -14.26 9.57
N HIS A 75 -3.74 -13.15 8.83
CA HIS A 75 -4.67 -12.03 8.99
C HIS A 75 -6.03 -12.35 8.31
N GLN A 76 -6.71 -13.41 8.79
CA GLN A 76 -8.00 -13.89 8.25
C GLN A 76 -9.15 -12.88 8.41
N ALA A 77 -8.96 -11.83 9.22
CA ALA A 77 -10.01 -10.88 9.58
C ALA A 77 -10.25 -9.76 8.55
N ILE A 78 -9.44 -9.66 7.49
CA ILE A 78 -9.60 -8.56 6.53
C ILE A 78 -10.51 -9.01 5.40
N LYS A 79 -11.75 -8.49 5.47
CA LYS A 79 -12.75 -8.64 4.42
C LYS A 79 -12.13 -8.21 3.09
N SER A 80 -12.15 -9.10 2.11
CA SER A 80 -11.74 -8.78 0.74
C SER A 80 -12.51 -7.55 0.27
N THR A 81 -11.76 -6.53 -0.12
CA THR A 81 -12.32 -5.39 -0.84
C THR A 81 -12.59 -5.80 -2.28
N LYS A 82 -13.61 -5.23 -2.92
CA LYS A 82 -13.90 -5.49 -4.36
C LYS A 82 -12.94 -4.72 -5.26
N GLU A 83 -12.27 -3.72 -4.70
CA GLU A 83 -11.33 -2.85 -5.35
C GLU A 83 -9.94 -3.50 -5.44
N SER A 84 -9.30 -3.33 -6.59
CA SER A 84 -7.95 -3.83 -6.86
C SER A 84 -7.03 -2.70 -7.31
N PHE A 85 -5.78 -2.74 -6.87
CA PHE A 85 -4.78 -1.74 -7.20
C PHE A 85 -3.43 -2.41 -7.43
N TRP A 86 -2.76 -2.07 -8.54
CA TRP A 86 -1.44 -2.58 -8.89
C TRP A 86 -0.46 -1.44 -9.12
N ILE A 87 0.78 -1.68 -8.71
CA ILE A 87 1.92 -0.83 -9.06
C ILE A 87 3.02 -1.68 -9.67
N THR A 88 3.87 -1.05 -10.48
CA THR A 88 5.12 -1.63 -10.94
C THR A 88 6.27 -0.83 -10.36
N SER A 89 7.22 -1.48 -9.69
CA SER A 89 8.43 -0.83 -9.17
C SER A 89 9.69 -1.31 -9.88
N PHE A 90 10.66 -0.41 -9.99
CA PHE A 90 12.01 -0.69 -10.46
C PHE A 90 13.00 0.08 -9.58
N LEU A 91 13.84 -0.62 -8.83
CA LEU A 91 14.81 -0.03 -7.92
C LEU A 91 16.15 0.21 -8.63
N CYS A 92 16.43 1.48 -8.91
CA CYS A 92 17.73 1.94 -9.41
C CYS A 92 18.72 2.16 -8.24
N SER A 93 19.13 1.10 -7.54
CA SER A 93 20.06 1.22 -6.41
C SER A 93 21.50 1.39 -6.89
N THR A 94 22.22 2.36 -6.33
CA THR A 94 23.66 2.60 -6.59
C THR A 94 24.58 1.99 -5.52
N LYS A 95 24.03 1.35 -4.47
CA LYS A 95 24.82 0.82 -3.32
C LYS A 95 24.44 -0.58 -2.85
N LEU A 96 23.31 -1.15 -3.25
CA LEU A 96 22.80 -2.45 -2.79
C LEU A 96 22.11 -3.17 -3.96
N THR A 97 22.70 -4.27 -4.45
CA THR A 97 22.10 -5.11 -5.48
C THR A 97 20.93 -5.90 -4.90
N GLN A 98 19.71 -5.47 -5.20
CA GLN A 98 18.51 -6.19 -4.80
C GLN A 98 18.24 -7.40 -5.72
N ASN A 99 18.62 -7.29 -6.98
CA ASN A 99 18.31 -8.25 -8.02
C ASN A 99 19.56 -9.06 -8.37
N GLY A 100 20.05 -9.87 -7.43
CA GLY A 100 20.93 -10.99 -7.75
C GLY A 100 20.11 -12.09 -8.41
N LYS A 101 19.68 -11.90 -9.67
CA LYS A 101 19.36 -13.03 -10.54
C LYS A 101 20.68 -13.50 -11.12
N TYR A 102 21.28 -14.51 -10.49
CA TYR A 102 22.20 -15.41 -11.20
C TYR A 102 21.36 -16.43 -11.98
#